data_AF-A0A958DFM5-F1
#
_entry.id   AF-A0A958DFM5-F1
#
_cell.length_a   1.000
_cell.length_b   1.000
_cell.length_c   1.000
_cell.angle_alpha   90.00
_cell.angle_beta   90.00
_cell.angle_gamma   90.00
#
_symmetry.space_group_name_H-M   'P 1'
#
loop_
_entity.id
_entity.type
_entity.pdbx_description
1 polymer ?
#
loop_
_entity_poly.entity_id
_entity_poly.type
_entity_poly.pdbx_seq_one_letter_code
_entity_poly.pdbx_strand_id
1 'polypeptide(L)'
;LTPEVFRKVKGSDKVISPNVDFFSGFVYDMLGFSVEIYTPLFAMARVVGWSAHRIDELINGGRIIRPGYKSVAEAQPYVPMAQRR
;
A
#
# COMPACT_ATOMS: atom_id res chain seq x y z
N LEU A 1 9.95 15.97 -19.57
CA LEU A 1 9.79 14.53 -19.89
C LEU A 1 8.66 13.87 -19.09
N THR A 2 8.85 13.39 -17.86
CA THR A 2 7.82 12.56 -17.19
C THR A 2 6.47 13.27 -16.96
N PRO A 3 6.41 14.53 -16.46
CA PRO A 3 5.15 15.26 -16.30
C PRO A 3 4.42 15.55 -17.61
N GLU A 4 5.15 15.84 -18.68
CA GLU A 4 4.59 16.14 -20.01
C GLU A 4 4.01 14.88 -20.67
N VAL A 5 4.68 13.74 -20.50
CA VAL A 5 4.18 12.43 -20.96
C VAL A 5 2.90 12.06 -20.21
N PHE A 6 2.86 12.24 -18.89
CA PHE A 6 1.64 12.00 -18.12
C PHE A 6 0.50 12.91 -18.57
N ARG A 7 0.76 14.20 -18.82
CA ARG A 7 -0.26 15.13 -19.35
C ARG A 7 -0.79 14.65 -20.71
N LYS A 8 0.09 14.20 -21.61
CA LYS A 8 -0.28 13.69 -22.94
C LYS A 8 -1.10 12.39 -22.87
N VAL A 9 -0.74 11.46 -21.98
CA VAL A 9 -1.37 10.14 -21.89
C VAL A 9 -2.66 10.16 -21.07
N LYS A 10 -2.66 10.86 -19.92
CA LYS A 10 -3.83 10.93 -19.01
C LYS A 10 -4.79 12.07 -19.32
N GLY A 11 -4.41 13.06 -20.12
CA GLY A 11 -5.23 14.25 -20.37
C GLY A 11 -5.48 15.10 -19.12
N SER A 12 -4.63 14.99 -18.09
CA SER A 12 -4.76 15.71 -16.83
C SER A 12 -3.62 16.71 -16.66
N ASP A 13 -3.97 17.93 -16.24
CA ASP A 13 -3.01 18.98 -15.91
C ASP A 13 -2.37 18.80 -14.53
N LYS A 14 -2.78 17.76 -13.78
CA LYS A 14 -2.17 17.45 -12.49
C LYS A 14 -0.74 16.98 -12.71
N VAL A 15 0.21 17.74 -12.17
CA VAL A 15 1.62 17.36 -12.14
C VAL A 15 1.79 16.19 -11.17
N ILE A 16 2.22 15.05 -11.69
CA ILE A 16 2.52 13.84 -10.90
C ILE A 16 4.00 13.55 -11.08
N SER A 17 4.73 13.58 -9.96
CA SER A 17 6.13 13.14 -9.94
C SER A 17 6.18 11.61 -9.98
N PRO A 18 7.02 11.02 -10.84
CA PRO A 18 7.20 9.57 -10.85
C PRO A 18 7.83 9.13 -9.52
N ASN A 19 7.28 8.07 -8.92
CA ASN A 19 7.91 7.41 -7.78
C ASN A 19 8.95 6.40 -8.29
N VAL A 20 9.64 5.74 -7.36
CA VAL A 20 10.65 4.71 -7.70
C VAL A 20 10.07 3.57 -8.51
N ASP A 21 8.80 3.22 -8.28
CA ASP A 21 8.11 2.11 -8.94
C ASP A 21 7.91 2.36 -10.45
N PHE A 22 7.77 3.64 -10.85
CA PHE A 22 7.64 4.02 -12.25
C PHE A 22 8.89 3.65 -13.06
N PHE A 23 10.08 3.88 -12.51
CA PHE A 23 11.33 3.57 -13.20
C PHE A 23 11.79 2.14 -12.99
N SER A 24 11.54 1.54 -11.82
CA SER A 24 11.91 0.14 -11.55
C SER A 24 11.18 -0.83 -12.48
N GLY A 25 9.94 -0.53 -12.88
CA GLY A 25 9.21 -1.33 -13.87
C GLY A 25 9.94 -1.44 -15.22
N PHE A 26 10.52 -0.33 -15.72
CA PHE A 26 11.34 -0.35 -16.94
C PHE A 26 12.65 -1.12 -16.74
N VAL A 27 13.28 -0.98 -15.57
CA VAL A 27 14.52 -1.72 -15.25
C VAL A 27 14.26 -3.23 -15.20
N TYR A 28 13.17 -3.68 -14.58
CA TYR A 28 12.82 -5.09 -14.51
C TYR A 28 12.46 -5.68 -15.88
N ASP A 29 11.79 -4.90 -16.74
CA ASP A 29 11.49 -5.28 -18.12
C ASP A 29 12.78 -5.41 -18.95
N MET A 30 13.70 -4.45 -18.82
CA MET A 30 15.02 -4.52 -19.46
C MET A 30 15.86 -5.71 -18.98
N LEU A 31 15.67 -6.17 -17.74
CA LEU A 31 16.31 -7.37 -17.19
C LEU A 31 15.61 -8.69 -17.61
N GLY A 32 14.47 -8.62 -18.31
CA GLY A 32 13.73 -9.78 -18.77
C GLY A 32 12.95 -10.52 -17.68
N PHE A 33 12.62 -9.84 -16.58
CA PHE A 33 11.85 -10.43 -15.49
C PHE A 33 10.36 -10.51 -15.82
N SER A 34 9.71 -11.62 -15.46
CA SER A 34 8.24 -11.71 -15.52
C SER A 34 7.61 -10.69 -14.57
N VAL A 35 6.51 -10.06 -14.98
CA VAL A 35 5.77 -9.11 -14.14
C VAL A 35 5.34 -9.75 -12.80
N GLU A 36 5.11 -11.06 -12.79
CA GLU A 36 4.73 -11.83 -11.61
C GLU A 36 5.81 -11.82 -10.51
N ILE A 37 7.09 -11.61 -10.87
CA ILE A 37 8.20 -11.60 -9.91
C ILE A 37 8.53 -10.20 -9.37
N TYR A 38 7.86 -9.15 -9.82
CA TYR A 38 8.14 -7.77 -9.38
C TYR A 38 7.83 -7.58 -7.88
N THR A 39 6.66 -8.06 -7.43
CA THR A 39 6.26 -7.98 -6.01
C THR A 39 7.12 -8.87 -5.11
N PRO A 40 7.42 -10.13 -5.46
CA PRO A 40 8.41 -10.93 -4.72
C PRO A 40 9.77 -10.25 -4.58
N LEU A 41 10.29 -9.62 -5.63
CA LEU A 41 11.57 -8.91 -5.59
C LEU A 41 11.54 -7.73 -4.62
N PHE A 42 10.45 -6.96 -4.61
CA PHE A 42 10.21 -5.91 -3.62
C PHE A 42 10.23 -6.47 -2.19
N ALA A 43 9.52 -7.58 -1.95
CA ALA A 43 9.44 -8.18 -0.63
C ALA A 43 10.82 -8.63 -0.14
N MET A 44 11.60 -9.32 -0.98
CA MET A 44 12.97 -9.74 -0.65
C MET A 44 13.86 -8.55 -0.25
N ALA A 45 13.80 -7.46 -1.02
CA ALA A 45 14.56 -6.25 -0.69
C ALA A 45 14.08 -5.60 0.63
N ARG A 46 12.77 -5.63 0.93
CA ARG A 46 12.19 -4.94 2.08
C ARG A 46 12.25 -5.72 3.39
N VAL A 47 12.49 -7.04 3.34
CA VAL A 47 12.67 -7.89 4.54
C VAL A 47 13.76 -7.37 5.47
N VAL A 48 14.83 -6.78 4.94
CA VAL A 48 15.90 -6.17 5.76
C VAL A 48 15.34 -5.01 6.60
N GLY A 49 14.55 -4.13 5.97
CA GLY A 49 13.91 -3.02 6.67
C GLY A 49 12.88 -3.49 7.70
N TRP A 50 12.04 -4.46 7.36
CA TRP A 50 11.09 -5.03 8.31
C TRP A 50 11.76 -5.68 9.51
N SER A 51 12.86 -6.40 9.28
CA SER A 51 13.67 -6.99 10.35
C SER A 51 14.25 -5.91 11.26
N ALA A 52 14.78 -4.82 10.70
CA ALA A 52 15.31 -3.70 11.47
C ALA A 52 14.22 -3.03 12.32
N HIS A 53 13.06 -2.73 11.73
CA HIS A 53 11.91 -2.18 12.47
C HIS A 53 11.45 -3.11 13.60
N ARG A 54 11.50 -4.43 13.39
CA ARG A 54 11.12 -5.39 14.42
C ARG A 54 12.12 -5.42 15.58
N ILE A 55 13.42 -5.36 15.28
CA ILE A 55 14.46 -5.28 16.31
C ILE A 55 14.31 -3.99 17.11
N ASP A 56 14.08 -2.86 16.43
CA ASP A 56 13.87 -1.57 17.07
C ASP A 56 12.65 -1.58 18.01
N GLU A 57 11.53 -2.18 17.56
CA GLU A 57 10.37 -2.40 18.42
C GLU A 57 10.72 -3.26 19.63
N LEU A 58 11.46 -4.35 19.48
CA LEU A 58 11.80 -5.22 20.62
C LEU A 58 12.71 -4.54 21.66
N ILE A 59 13.60 -3.64 21.23
CA ILE A 59 14.58 -2.97 22.10
C ILE A 59 13.97 -1.72 22.74
N ASN A 60 13.32 -0.88 21.93
CA ASN A 60 12.84 0.45 22.32
C ASN A 60 11.32 0.49 22.55
N GLY A 61 10.58 -0.47 22.00
CA GLY A 61 9.12 -0.45 21.89
C GLY A 61 8.42 -1.49 22.78
N GLY A 62 7.93 -1.06 23.94
CA GLY A 62 6.95 -1.83 24.72
C GLY A 62 5.48 -1.53 24.40
N ARG A 63 5.22 -0.74 23.35
CA ARG A 63 3.90 -0.16 23.06
C ARG A 63 3.64 -0.14 21.56
N ILE A 64 2.51 -0.71 21.17
CA ILE A 64 1.95 -0.60 19.82
C ILE A 64 0.80 0.42 19.82
N ILE A 65 0.59 1.07 18.68
CA ILE A 65 -0.58 1.92 18.48
C ILE A 65 -1.87 1.09 18.63
N ARG A 66 -2.85 1.63 19.38
CA ARG A 66 -4.20 1.06 19.51
C ARG A 66 -5.19 2.01 18.84
N PRO A 67 -5.52 1.82 17.55
CA PRO A 67 -6.46 2.68 16.85
C PRO A 67 -7.85 2.64 17.51
N GLY A 68 -8.43 3.82 17.74
CA GLY A 68 -9.83 3.96 18.11
C GLY A 68 -10.70 4.08 16.87
N TYR A 69 -11.94 3.59 16.94
CA TYR A 69 -12.92 3.71 15.86
C TYR A 69 -14.18 4.41 16.35
N LYS A 70 -14.82 5.17 15.47
CA LYS A 70 -16.13 5.77 15.69
C LYS A 70 -17.15 5.03 14.81
N SER A 71 -18.12 4.37 15.45
CA SER A 71 -19.23 3.75 14.71
C SER A 71 -20.05 4.84 14.02
N VAL A 72 -20.33 4.64 12.74
CA VAL A 72 -21.32 5.43 11.96
C VAL A 72 -22.66 4.70 11.87
N ALA A 73 -22.75 3.47 12.38
CA ALA A 73 -23.98 2.70 12.37
C ALA A 73 -24.96 3.28 13.38
N GLU A 74 -26.21 3.45 12.94
CA GLU A 74 -27.31 3.81 13.82
C GLU A 74 -27.63 2.65 14.78
N ALA A 75 -28.09 2.99 15.98
CA ALA A 75 -28.55 1.99 16.94
C ALA A 75 -29.81 1.31 16.38
N GLN A 76 -29.69 0.02 16.04
CA GLN A 76 -30.82 -0.77 15.56
C GLN A 76 -31.46 -1.52 16.73
N PRO A 77 -32.79 -1.48 16.88
CA PRO A 77 -33.48 -2.31 17.86
C PRO A 77 -33.34 -3.78 17.48
N TYR A 78 -33.35 -4.64 18.49
CA TYR A 78 -33.33 -6.09 18.26
C TYR A 78 -34.64 -6.56 17.61
N VAL A 79 -34.54 -7.29 16.50
CA VAL A 79 -35.68 -7.96 15.86
C VAL A 79 -35.61 -9.47 16.14
N PRO A 80 -36.62 -10.09 16.76
CA PRO A 80 -36.68 -11.54 16.95
C PRO A 80 -36.60 -12.31 15.63
N MET A 81 -35.97 -13.49 15.61
CA MET A 81 -35.74 -14.24 14.35
C MET A 81 -37.00 -14.46 13.51
N ALA A 82 -38.12 -14.81 14.14
CA ALA A 82 -39.39 -15.05 13.44
C ALA A 82 -39.98 -13.81 12.75
N GLN A 83 -39.47 -12.61 13.06
CA GLN A 83 -39.92 -11.31 12.55
C GLN A 83 -38.89 -10.64 11.64
N ARG A 84 -37.72 -11.27 11.43
CA ARG A 84 -36.75 -10.82 10.43
C ARG A 84 -37.28 -11.21 9.05
N ARG A 85 -37.13 -10.32 8.06
CA ARG A 85 -37.40 -10.64 6.64
C ARG A 85 -36.35 -11.61 6.11
#